data_AF-A0A1W6B135-F1
#
_entry.id   AF-A0A1W6B135-F1
#
_cell.length_a   1.000
_cell.length_b   1.000
_cell.length_c   1.000
_cell.angle_alpha   90.00
_cell.angle_beta   90.00
_cell.angle_gamma   90.00
#
_symmetry.space_group_name_H-M   'P 1'
#
loop_
_entity.id
_entity.type
_entity.pdbx_description
1 polymer ?
#
loop_
_entity_poly.entity_id
_entity_poly.type
_entity_poly.pdbx_seq_one_letter_code
_entity_poly.pdbx_strand_id
1 'polypeptide(L)'
;MSTIDTNMGRYCLKANHAGNHIKGTIAINNEGGDQLSLQEFDEHYLDDVVNNVIYPVTGGNREITRALREQMIKAGFNQPH
;
A
#
# COMPACT_ATOMS: atom_id res chain seq x y z
N MET A 1 -0.05 -11.98 -13.14
CA MET A 1 0.81 -10.95 -12.53
C MET A 1 0.00 -10.28 -11.45
N SER A 2 0.50 -10.26 -10.22
CA SER A 2 -0.25 -9.78 -9.05
C SER A 2 -0.19 -8.26 -9.01
N THR A 3 -1.31 -7.61 -9.28
CA THR A 3 -1.50 -6.17 -9.16
C THR A 3 -2.63 -5.93 -8.18
N ILE A 4 -2.44 -4.98 -7.27
CA ILE A 4 -3.48 -4.49 -6.37
C ILE A 4 -3.77 -3.04 -6.69
N ASP A 5 -5.06 -2.73 -6.79
CA ASP A 5 -5.60 -1.38 -6.83
C ASP A 5 -6.77 -1.36 -5.86
N THR A 6 -6.60 -0.68 -4.74
CA THR A 6 -7.62 -0.61 -3.70
C THR A 6 -7.74 0.78 -3.12
N ASN A 7 -8.96 1.16 -2.79
CA ASN A 7 -9.30 2.44 -2.16
C ASN A 7 -9.93 2.19 -0.79
N MET A 8 -9.18 2.50 0.26
CA MET A 8 -9.63 2.44 1.64
C MET A 8 -10.04 3.86 2.09
N GLY A 9 -11.24 4.28 1.70
CA GLY A 9 -11.74 5.63 1.96
C GLY A 9 -10.89 6.67 1.22
N ARG A 10 -10.16 7.50 1.97
CA ARG A 10 -9.23 8.49 1.43
C ARG A 10 -7.86 7.93 1.03
N TYR A 11 -7.53 6.71 1.42
CA TYR A 11 -6.24 6.08 1.11
C TYR A 11 -6.38 5.21 -0.13
N CYS A 12 -5.71 5.55 -1.22
CA CYS A 12 -5.63 4.71 -2.41
C CYS A 12 -4.28 4.00 -2.43
N LEU A 13 -4.27 2.67 -2.50
CA LEU A 13 -3.07 1.86 -2.59
C LEU A 13 -3.06 1.12 -3.92
N LYS A 14 -2.02 1.41 -4.71
CA LYS A 14 -1.70 0.68 -5.93
C LYS A 14 -0.36 0.01 -5.75
N ALA A 15 -0.26 -1.28 -6.03
CA ALA A 15 1.03 -1.97 -6.08
C ALA A 15 1.03 -3.05 -7.14
N ASN A 16 2.20 -3.35 -7.67
CA ASN A 16 2.42 -4.35 -8.68
C ASN A 16 3.69 -5.14 -8.38
N HIS A 17 3.69 -6.41 -8.76
CA HIS A 17 4.86 -7.26 -8.69
C HIS A 17 5.80 -6.97 -9.87
N ALA A 18 6.87 -6.22 -9.64
CA ALA A 18 7.86 -5.88 -10.65
C ALA A 18 9.04 -6.88 -10.63
N GLY A 19 8.77 -8.13 -11.02
CA GLY A 19 9.80 -9.18 -11.00
C GLY A 19 10.08 -9.68 -9.58
N ASN A 20 11.02 -9.06 -8.87
CA ASN A 20 11.49 -9.46 -7.52
C ASN A 20 11.33 -8.36 -6.44
N HIS A 21 10.63 -7.27 -6.77
CA HIS A 21 10.25 -6.23 -5.82
C HIS A 21 8.78 -5.84 -6.00
N ILE A 22 8.23 -5.25 -4.95
CA ILE A 22 6.88 -4.70 -4.85
C ILE A 22 7.02 -3.20 -5.12
N LYS A 23 6.60 -2.79 -6.33
CA LYS A 23 6.57 -1.39 -6.69
C LYS A 23 5.14 -0.88 -6.66
N GLY A 24 4.92 0.28 -6.07
CA GLY A 24 3.59 0.81 -5.95
C GLY A 24 3.56 2.28 -5.58
N THR A 25 2.34 2.78 -5.43
CA THR A 25 2.04 4.13 -5.01
C THR A 25 0.90 4.10 -4.01
N ILE A 26 1.07 4.76 -2.88
CA ILE A 26 -0.03 5.05 -1.96
C ILE A 26 -0.36 6.54 -2.04
N ALA A 27 -1.62 6.87 -2.24
CA ALA A 27 -2.12 8.23 -2.28
C ALA A 27 -3.09 8.48 -1.13
N ILE A 28 -3.07 9.69 -0.59
CA ILE A 28 -4.11 10.20 0.29
C ILE A 28 -4.89 11.25 -0.50
N ASN A 29 -6.18 11.03 -0.68
CA ASN A 29 -7.08 11.97 -1.34
C ASN A 29 -7.90 12.74 -0.30
N ASN A 30 -8.28 13.97 -0.64
CA ASN A 30 -9.25 14.72 0.15
C ASN A 30 -10.68 14.28 -0.19
N GLU A 31 -11.66 14.72 0.60
CA GLU A 31 -13.10 14.48 0.36
C GLU A 31 -13.59 15.04 -0.99
N GLY A 32 -12.87 16.01 -1.58
CA GLY A 32 -13.13 16.54 -2.92
C GLY A 32 -12.53 15.72 -4.08
N GLY A 33 -11.81 14.63 -3.80
CA GLY A 33 -11.12 13.82 -4.80
C GLY A 33 -9.72 14.30 -5.20
N ASP A 34 -9.28 15.45 -4.68
CA ASP A 34 -7.93 15.96 -4.89
C ASP A 34 -6.87 15.13 -4.14
N GLN A 35 -5.79 14.80 -4.83
CA GLN A 35 -4.65 14.09 -4.26
C GLN A 35 -3.88 15.04 -3.33
N LEU A 36 -3.92 14.78 -2.02
CA LEU A 36 -3.17 15.54 -1.02
C LEU A 36 -1.71 15.11 -0.96
N SER A 37 -1.48 13.80 -1.02
CA SER A 37 -0.15 13.22 -0.97
C SER A 37 -0.11 11.98 -1.83
N LEU A 38 1.02 11.75 -2.49
CA LEU A 38 1.33 10.54 -3.23
C LEU A 38 2.74 10.13 -2.85
N GLN A 39 2.85 8.92 -2.35
CA GLN A 39 4.12 8.32 -2.03
C GLN A 39 4.32 7.08 -2.90
N GLU A 40 5.35 7.16 -3.74
CA GLU A 40 5.84 6.01 -4.49
C GLU A 40 6.77 5.19 -3.60
N PHE A 41 6.74 3.88 -3.79
CA PHE A 41 7.59 2.94 -3.06
C PHE A 41 8.05 1.80 -3.96
N ASP A 42 9.24 1.30 -3.65
CA ASP A 42 9.90 0.20 -4.37
C ASP A 42 10.60 -0.67 -3.34
N GLU A 43 9.86 -1.64 -2.81
CA GLU A 43 10.30 -2.42 -1.66
C GLU A 43 10.40 -3.89 -2.02
N HIS A 44 11.38 -4.58 -1.45
CA HIS A 44 11.53 -6.02 -1.70
C HIS A 44 10.52 -6.87 -0.93
N TYR A 45 9.98 -6.34 0.17
CA TYR A 45 9.18 -7.08 1.13
C TYR A 45 7.89 -6.34 1.48
N LEU A 46 6.81 -7.10 1.70
CA LEU A 46 5.54 -6.54 2.13
C LEU A 46 5.69 -5.84 3.48
N ASP A 47 6.48 -6.41 4.40
CA ASP A 47 6.67 -5.81 5.73
C ASP A 47 7.33 -4.43 5.63
N ASP A 48 8.26 -4.23 4.69
CA ASP A 48 8.89 -2.95 4.42
C ASP A 48 7.88 -1.92 3.91
N VAL A 49 7.05 -2.29 2.92
CA VAL A 49 5.95 -1.43 2.44
C VAL A 49 5.03 -1.05 3.59
N VAL A 50 4.66 -2.01 4.44
CA VAL A 50 3.72 -1.77 5.53
C VAL A 50 4.30 -0.84 6.58
N ASN A 51 5.55 -1.04 7.00
CA ASN A 51 6.17 -0.27 8.08
C ASN A 51 6.74 1.08 7.60
N ASN A 52 7.37 1.13 6.43
CA ASN A 52 8.02 2.34 5.92
C ASN A 52 7.11 3.23 5.07
N VAL A 53 6.02 2.68 4.52
CA VAL A 53 5.14 3.43 3.61
C VAL A 53 3.74 3.56 4.19
N ILE A 54 3.05 2.45 4.43
CA ILE A 54 1.64 2.48 4.86
C ILE A 54 1.51 3.08 6.26
N TYR A 55 2.34 2.66 7.21
CA TYR A 55 2.28 3.13 8.59
C TYR A 55 2.45 4.65 8.75
N PRO A 56 3.47 5.31 8.14
CA PRO A 56 3.57 6.77 8.21
C PRO A 56 2.44 7.46 7.44
N VAL A 57 2.01 6.94 6.29
CA VAL A 57 0.95 7.55 5.46
C VAL A 57 -0.42 7.49 6.17
N THR A 58 -0.71 6.43 6.92
CA THR A 58 -1.93 6.33 7.73
C THR A 58 -1.83 7.10 9.06
N GLY A 59 -0.72 7.78 9.33
CA GLY A 59 -0.48 8.50 10.58
C GLY A 59 -0.32 7.58 11.80
N GLY A 60 0.18 6.36 11.60
CA GLY A 60 0.32 5.34 12.64
C GLY A 60 -0.98 4.61 12.96
N ASN A 61 -2.01 4.71 12.10
CA ASN A 61 -3.27 4.02 12.31
C ASN A 61 -3.12 2.51 12.01
N ARG A 62 -2.98 1.72 13.08
CA ARG A 62 -2.78 0.27 12.99
C ARG A 62 -3.92 -0.47 12.30
N GLU A 63 -5.17 -0.03 12.44
CA GLU A 63 -6.32 -0.71 11.83
C GLU A 63 -6.30 -0.58 10.31
N ILE A 64 -6.06 0.64 9.81
CA ILE A 64 -5.96 0.91 8.36
C ILE A 64 -4.73 0.20 7.79
N THR A 65 -3.59 0.29 8.47
CA THR A 65 -2.37 -0.41 8.06
C THR A 65 -2.57 -1.91 7.98
N ARG A 66 -3.28 -2.52 8.95
CA ARG A 66 -3.61 -3.95 8.92
C ARG A 66 -4.56 -4.28 7.77
N ALA A 67 -5.59 -3.48 7.55
CA ALA A 67 -6.54 -3.70 6.46
C ALA A 67 -5.85 -3.65 5.08
N LEU A 68 -5.00 -2.65 4.84
CA LEU A 68 -4.24 -2.51 3.59
C LEU A 68 -3.26 -3.69 3.40
N ARG A 69 -2.57 -4.10 4.47
CA ARG A 69 -1.72 -5.30 4.47
C ARG A 69 -2.52 -6.55 4.07
N GLU A 70 -3.69 -6.76 4.67
CA GLU A 70 -4.54 -7.91 4.34
C GLU A 70 -4.98 -7.89 2.87
N GLN A 71 -5.23 -6.71 2.30
CA GLN A 71 -5.54 -6.62 0.88
C GLN A 71 -4.36 -7.00 0.00
N MET A 72 -3.14 -6.53 0.33
CA MET A 72 -1.92 -6.92 -0.38
C MET A 72 -1.69 -8.45 -0.32
N ILE A 73 -1.85 -9.05 0.84
CA ILE A 73 -1.78 -10.52 1.02
C ILE A 73 -2.80 -11.22 0.12
N LYS A 74 -4.06 -10.75 0.10
CA LYS A 74 -5.11 -11.29 -0.78
C LYS A 74 -4.79 -11.15 -2.27
N ALA A 75 -4.13 -10.07 -2.66
CA ALA A 75 -3.67 -9.87 -4.03
C ALA A 75 -2.47 -10.76 -4.41
N GLY A 76 -1.93 -11.54 -3.47
CA GLY A 76 -0.83 -12.47 -3.71
C GLY A 76 0.55 -11.88 -3.43
N PHE A 77 0.63 -10.71 -2.78
CA PHE A 77 1.88 -10.22 -2.17
C PHE A 77 2.13 -10.99 -0.88
N ASN A 78 2.44 -12.28 -1.00
CA ASN A 78 2.80 -13.12 0.13
C ASN A 78 4.31 -13.12 0.32
N GLN A 79 4.75 -12.91 1.56
CA GLN A 79 6.14 -13.10 1.95
C GLN A 79 6.29 -14.55 2.42
N PRO A 80 7.16 -15.37 1.79
CA PRO A 80 7.56 -16.63 2.39
C PRO A 80 8.40 -16.32 3.64
N HIS A 81 7.99 -16.88 4.78
CA HIS A 81 8.75 -16.84 6.03
C HIS A 81 9.95 -17.78 5.93
#